data_AF-A0A959NP09-F1
#
_entry.id   AF-A0A959NP09-F1
#
_cell.length_a   1.000
_cell.length_b   1.000
_cell.length_c   1.000
_cell.angle_alpha   90.00
_cell.angle_beta   90.00
_cell.angle_gamma   90.00
#
_symmetry.space_group_name_H-M   'P 1'
#
loop_
_entity.id
_entity.type
_entity.pdbx_description
1 polymer ?
#
loop_
_entity_poly.entity_id
_entity_poly.type
_entity_poly.pdbx_seq_one_letter_code
_entity_poly.pdbx_strand_id
1 'polypeptide(L)' 'MIPISILIFFFGAALSSFLLVVVHRLHDNEKNILFGRSFCPNCKKTLKFWQLIPLFSWLFL' A
#
# COMPACT_ATOMS: atom_id res chain seq x y z
N MET A 1 -28.91 -2.98 -4.85
CA MET A 1 -27.85 -3.16 -5.86
C MET A 1 -26.61 -2.27 -5.66
N ILE A 2 -26.68 -1.15 -4.95
CA ILE A 2 -25.53 -0.24 -4.70
C ILE A 2 -24.52 -0.69 -3.60
N PRO A 3 -24.89 -1.37 -2.50
CA PRO A 3 -23.98 -1.54 -1.36
C PRO A 3 -22.80 -2.49 -1.66
N ILE A 4 -23.03 -3.47 -2.54
CA ILE A 4 -22.03 -4.48 -2.91
C ILE A 4 -20.91 -3.83 -3.75
N SER A 5 -21.26 -2.94 -4.69
CA SER A 5 -20.28 -2.26 -5.55
C SER A 5 -19.32 -1.36 -4.77
N ILE A 6 -19.80 -0.69 -3.71
CA ILE A 6 -18.97 0.14 -2.83
C ILE A 6 -17.96 -0.74 -2.09
N LEU A 7 -18.39 -1.89 -1.58
CA LEU A 7 -17.50 -2.83 -0.90
C LEU A 7 -16.41 -3.36 -1.86
N ILE A 8 -16.80 -3.74 -3.07
CA ILE A 8 -15.87 -4.18 -4.12
C ILE A 8 -14.89 -3.08 -4.50
N PHE A 9 -15.34 -1.82 -4.57
CA PHE A 9 -14.47 -0.69 -4.88
C PHE A 9 -13.37 -0.50 -3.83
N PHE A 10 -13.72 -0.45 -2.54
CA PHE A 10 -12.72 -0.31 -1.48
C PHE A 10 -11.77 -1.51 -1.41
N PHE A 11 -12.31 -2.72 -1.57
CA PHE A 11 -11.50 -3.93 -1.54
C PHE A 11 -10.54 -4.01 -2.74
N GLY A 12 -11.04 -3.71 -3.94
CA GLY A 12 -10.24 -3.63 -5.17
C GLY A 12 -9.17 -2.55 -5.09
N ALA A 13 -9.52 -1.34 -4.60
CA ALA A 13 -8.57 -0.25 -4.43
C ALA A 13 -7.46 -0.61 -3.43
N ALA A 14 -7.81 -1.25 -2.30
CA ALA A 14 -6.83 -1.71 -1.34
C ALA A 14 -5.91 -2.79 -1.92
N LEU A 15 -6.49 -3.75 -2.65
CA LEU A 15 -5.74 -4.85 -3.28
C LEU A 15 -4.78 -4.33 -4.35
N SER A 16 -5.26 -3.45 -5.25
CA SER A 16 -4.44 -2.83 -6.30
C SER A 16 -3.32 -1.96 -5.71
N SER A 17 -3.60 -1.21 -4.65
CA SER A 17 -2.58 -0.42 -3.95
C SER A 17 -1.50 -1.31 -3.33
N PHE A 18 -1.88 -2.44 -2.73
CA PHE A 18 -0.92 -3.37 -2.13
C PHE A 18 -0.08 -4.08 -3.20
N LEU A 19 -0.69 -4.56 -4.28
CA LEU A 19 0.02 -5.25 -5.37
C LEU A 19 1.07 -4.36 -6.03
N LEU A 20 0.78 -3.08 -6.25
CA LEU A 20 1.74 -2.15 -6.87
C LEU A 20 3.02 -2.02 -6.00
N VAL A 21 2.85 -1.91 -4.69
CA VAL A 21 3.98 -1.87 -3.74
C VAL A 21 4.73 -3.19 -3.72
N VAL A 22 4.04 -4.33 -3.78
CA VAL A 22 4.68 -5.65 -3.84
C VAL A 22 5.52 -5.82 -5.11
N VAL A 23 5.00 -5.42 -6.27
CA VAL A 23 5.74 -5.45 -7.54
C VAL A 23 6.99 -4.57 -7.45
N HIS A 24 6.87 -3.37 -6.88
CA HIS A 24 8.02 -2.49 -6.67
C HIS A 24 9.09 -3.13 -5.77
N ARG A 25 8.69 -3.72 -4.64
CA ARG A 25 9.63 -4.42 -3.73
C ARG A 25 10.25 -5.66 -4.34
N LEU A 26 9.50 -6.35 -5.21
CA LEU A 26 9.99 -7.52 -5.94
C LEU A 26 11.08 -7.12 -6.95
N HIS A 27 10.91 -6.00 -7.66
CA HIS A 27 11.96 -5.45 -8.52
C HIS A 27 13.21 -5.02 -7.72
N ASP A 28 13.03 -4.44 -6.53
CA ASP A 28 14.15 -4.03 -5.66
C ASP A 28 14.84 -5.21 -4.94
N ASN A 29 14.44 -6.47 -5.18
CA ASN A 29 14.97 -7.67 -4.51
C ASN A 29 14.94 -7.59 -2.98
N GLU A 30 13.95 -6.90 -2.41
CA GLU A 30 13.83 -6.81 -0.95
C GLU A 30 13.40 -8.18 -0.37
N LYS A 31 14.26 -8.78 0.47
CA LYS A 31 14.03 -10.12 1.07
C LYS A 31 12.83 -10.19 2.03
N ASN A 32 12.28 -9.04 2.45
CA ASN A 32 11.25 -8.94 3.50
C ASN A 32 9.94 -8.32 2.98
N ILE A 33 9.38 -8.89 1.90
CA ILE A 33 8.14 -8.42 1.26
C ILE A 33 6.92 -8.51 2.19
N LEU A 34 6.85 -9.56 3.02
CA LEU A 34 5.70 -9.88 3.88
C LEU A 34 5.92 -9.60 5.37
N PHE A 35 7.16 -9.72 5.86
CA PHE A 35 7.49 -9.59 7.29
C PHE A 35 8.32 -8.32 7.63
N GLY A 36 8.65 -7.50 6.63
CA GLY A 36 9.36 -6.24 6.83
C GLY A 36 8.45 -5.12 7.31
N ARG A 37 8.96 -4.24 8.20
CA ARG A 37 8.28 -2.97 8.47
C ARG A 37 8.25 -2.14 7.19
N SER A 38 7.12 -1.51 6.91
CA SER A 38 7.02 -0.59 5.77
C SER A 38 7.96 0.60 5.99
N PHE A 39 8.96 0.77 5.14
CA PHE A 39 9.86 1.91 5.17
C PHE A 39 9.89 2.59 3.81
N CYS A 40 10.14 3.90 3.80
CA CYS A 40 10.33 4.65 2.57
C CYS A 40 11.75 4.38 2.04
N PRO A 41 11.93 3.88 0.80
CA PRO A 41 13.26 3.58 0.27
C PRO A 41 14.13 4.84 0.08
N ASN A 42 13.51 6.00 -0.15
CA ASN A 42 14.21 7.27 -0.33
C ASN A 42 14.66 7.92 1.00
N CYS A 43 13.77 7.93 2.00
CA CYS A 43 14.01 8.63 3.27
C CYS A 43 14.45 7.70 4.42
N LYS A 44 14.45 6.38 4.22
CA LYS A 44 14.73 5.32 5.21
C LYS A 44 13.88 5.38 6.49
N LYS A 45 12.80 6.16 6.50
CA LYS A 45 11.90 6.31 7.64
C LYS A 45 10.87 5.19 7.65
N THR A 46 10.57 4.66 8.83
CA THR A 46 9.49 3.71 9.03
C THR A 46 8.13 4.42 8.88
N LEU A 47 7.30 3.92 7.97
CA LEU A 47 5.96 4.45 7.69
C LEU A 47 4.98 3.92 8.74
N LYS A 48 4.15 4.82 9.27
CA LYS A 48 3.04 4.44 10.17
C LYS A 48 1.86 3.93 9.35
N PHE A 49 1.03 3.06 9.92
CA PHE A 49 -0.09 2.43 9.20
C PHE A 49 -1.03 3.44 8.51
N TRP A 50 -1.25 4.63 9.09
CA TRP A 50 -2.07 5.69 8.49
C TRP A 50 -1.51 6.21 7.15
N GLN A 51 -0.19 6.17 6.96
CA GLN A 51 0.46 6.54 5.69
C GLN A 51 0.39 5.44 4.64
N LEU A 52 -0.10 4.25 5.00
CA LEU A 52 -0.35 3.16 4.07
C LEU A 52 -1.80 3.12 3.57
N ILE A 53 -2.68 4.00 4.07
CA ILE A 53 -4.07 4.05 3.63
C ILE A 53 -4.11 4.59 2.20
N PRO A 54 -4.72 3.84 1.24
CA PRO A 54 -4.88 4.29 -0.13
C PRO A 54 -5.58 5.65 -0.17
N LEU A 55 -5.15 6.54 -1.07
CA LEU A 55 -5.66 7.91 -1.28
C LEU A 55 -5.32 8.93 -0.17
N PHE A 56 -5.45 8.57 1.11
CA PHE A 56 -5.13 9.48 2.21
C PHE A 56 -3.63 9.79 2.31
N SER A 57 -2.77 8.80 2.06
CA SER A 57 -1.33 9.02 2.01
C SER A 57 -0.93 10.09 0.98
N TRP A 58 -1.58 10.12 -0.19
CA TRP A 58 -1.29 11.06 -1.26
C TRP A 58 -1.80 12.48 -0.97
N LEU A 59 -2.93 12.62 -0.28
CA LEU A 59 -3.50 13.91 0.11
C LEU A 59 -2.69 14.64 1.21
N PHE A 60 -1.90 13.90 1.99
CA PHE A 60 -1.13 14.41 3.12
C PHE A 60 0.40 14.30 2.93
N LEU A 61 0.87 13.92 1.74
CA LEU A 61 2.30 13.81 1.42
C LEU A 61 2.94 15.17 1.14
#